data_AF-A0A358L5R9-F1
#
_entry.id   AF-A0A358L5R9-F1
#
_cell.length_a   1.000
_cell.length_b   1.000
_cell.length_c   1.000
_cell.angle_alpha   90.00
_cell.angle_beta   90.00
_cell.angle_gamma   90.00
#
_symmetry.space_group_name_H-M   'P 1'
#
loop_
_entity.id
_entity.type
_entity.pdbx_description
1 polymer ?
#
loop_
_entity_poly.entity_id
_entity_poly.type
_entity_poly.pdbx_seq_one_letter_code
_entity_poly.pdbx_strand_id
1 'polypeptide(L)' 'MIRIYPEQLGAQLREGLRACYILSGNEPLLLQEAQDAVRASAQQQGFTEHFSVAVDQQTDWDAIYSTCQALSLFASRQ' A
#
# COMPACT_ATOMS: atom_id res chain seq x y z
N MET A 1 16.63 -0.77 -2.35
CA MET A 1 15.49 -1.43 -1.68
C MET A 1 15.91 -1.69 -0.24
N ILE A 2 15.22 -1.13 0.75
CA ILE A 2 15.57 -1.34 2.17
C ILE A 2 14.74 -2.52 2.66
N ARG A 3 15.41 -3.50 3.28
CA ARG A 3 14.75 -4.65 3.89
C ARG A 3 14.74 -4.44 5.40
N ILE A 4 13.55 -4.43 5.98
CA ILE A 4 13.33 -4.20 7.41
C ILE A 4 12.46 -5.32 7.98
N TYR A 5 12.57 -5.54 9.28
CA TYR A 5 11.68 -6.43 10.01
C TYR A 5 10.36 -5.72 10.36
N PRO A 6 9.25 -6.45 10.60
CA PRO A 6 7.96 -5.85 10.94
C PRO A 6 8.03 -4.90 12.14
N GLU A 7 8.86 -5.24 13.13
CA GLU A 7 9.13 -4.45 14.33
C GLU A 7 9.64 -3.03 14.03
N GLN A 8 10.40 -2.89 12.94
CA GLN A 8 11.04 -1.64 12.52
C GLN A 8 10.14 -0.80 11.61
N LEU A 9 9.04 -1.38 11.09
CA LEU A 9 8.13 -0.70 10.18
C LEU A 9 7.50 0.53 10.82
N GLY A 10 7.07 0.42 12.09
CA GLY A 10 6.47 1.55 12.80
C GLY A 10 7.41 2.75 12.95
N ALA A 11 8.70 2.51 13.20
CA ALA A 11 9.70 3.56 13.27
C ALA A 11 9.93 4.20 11.89
N GLN A 12 10.04 3.37 10.84
CA GLN A 12 10.27 3.85 9.48
C GLN A 12 9.10 4.69 8.97
N LEU A 13 7.85 4.29 9.23
CA LEU A 13 6.65 5.03 8.83
C LEU A 13 6.55 6.41 9.51
N ARG A 14 7.11 6.57 10.71
CA ARG A 14 7.19 7.86 11.40
C ARG A 14 8.24 8.79 10.79
N GLU A 15 9.35 8.25 10.29
CA GLU A 15 10.36 9.04 9.58
C GLU A 15 9.83 9.53 8.23
N GLY A 16 8.99 8.73 7.57
CA GLY A 16 8.31 9.12 6.35
C GLY A 16 7.77 7.93 5.57
N LEU A 17 6.66 8.18 4.87
CA LEU A 17 6.05 7.18 3.98
C LEU A 17 6.82 7.12 2.66
N ARG A 18 7.20 5.92 2.25
CA ARG A 18 7.85 5.66 0.96
C ARG A 18 6.81 5.40 -0.11
N ALA A 19 7.20 5.60 -1.37
CA ALA A 19 6.32 5.42 -2.52
C ALA A 19 5.85 3.96 -2.73
N CYS A 20 6.60 2.96 -2.25
CA CYS A 20 6.26 1.55 -2.44
C CYS A 20 6.77 0.71 -1.25
N TYR A 21 5.91 -0.20 -0.80
CA TYR A 21 6.20 -1.19 0.23
C TYR A 21 5.90 -2.59 -0.32
N ILE A 22 6.85 -3.52 -0.13
CA ILE A 22 6.66 -4.93 -0.45
C ILE A 22 6.57 -5.68 0.88
N LEU A 23 5.42 -6.26 1.14
CA LEU A 23 5.18 -7.11 2.30
C LEU A 23 5.30 -8.56 1.85
N SER A 24 6.31 -9.27 2.37
CA SER A 24 6.57 -10.67 2.04
C SER A 24 6.78 -11.47 3.31
N GLY A 25 6.01 -12.53 3.50
CA GLY A 25 6.05 -13.36 4.70
C GLY A 25 5.08 -14.53 4.60
N ASN A 26 5.23 -15.48 5.49
CA ASN A 26 4.37 -16.65 5.63
C ASN A 26 3.38 -16.53 6.79
N GLU A 27 3.55 -15.55 7.68
CA GLU A 27 2.65 -15.28 8.81
C GLU A 27 1.57 -14.27 8.41
N PRO A 28 0.29 -14.69 8.30
CA PRO A 28 -0.79 -13.80 7.83
C PRO A 28 -1.02 -12.60 8.75
N LEU A 29 -0.89 -12.80 10.07
CA LEU A 29 -1.09 -11.74 11.05
C LEU A 29 -0.08 -10.60 10.86
N LEU A 30 1.21 -10.93 10.74
CA LEU A 30 2.26 -9.93 10.53
C LEU A 30 2.09 -9.17 9.21
N LEU A 31 1.63 -9.84 8.15
CA LEU A 31 1.32 -9.18 6.87
C LEU A 31 0.16 -8.19 7.03
N GLN A 32 -0.89 -8.59 7.73
CA GLN A 32 -2.05 -7.74 7.98
C GLN A 32 -1.67 -6.52 8.84
N GLU A 33 -0.96 -6.73 9.95
CA GLU A 33 -0.50 -5.63 10.82
C GLU A 33 0.40 -4.65 10.08
N ALA A 34 1.30 -5.16 9.23
CA ALA A 34 2.15 -4.31 8.41
C ALA A 34 1.35 -3.51 7.37
N GLN A 35 0.37 -4.13 6.72
CA GLN A 35 -0.52 -3.45 5.78
C GLN A 35 -1.33 -2.35 6.46
N ASP A 36 -1.90 -2.64 7.64
CA ASP A 36 -2.69 -1.70 8.41
C ASP A 36 -1.85 -0.53 8.91
N ALA A 37 -0.61 -0.77 9.35
CA ALA A 37 0.32 0.29 9.74
C ALA A 37 0.64 1.24 8.57
N VAL A 38 0.91 0.70 7.38
CA VAL A 38 1.16 1.50 6.17
C VAL A 38 -0.08 2.31 5.81
N ARG A 39 -1.27 1.68 5.83
CA ARG A 39 -2.54 2.36 5.51
C ARG A 39 -2.85 3.48 6.50
N ALA A 40 -2.67 3.25 7.79
CA ALA A 40 -2.90 4.26 8.82
C ALA A 40 -1.96 5.47 8.63
N SER A 41 -0.68 5.22 8.31
CA SER A 41 0.29 6.29 8.02
C SER A 41 -0.06 7.06 6.74
N ALA A 42 -0.52 6.37 5.69
CA ALA A 42 -1.00 7.00 4.46
C ALA A 42 -2.23 7.88 4.72
N GLN A 43 -3.22 7.40 5.46
CA GLN A 43 -4.40 8.20 5.83
C GLN A 43 -4.02 9.48 6.57
N GLN A 44 -3.04 9.43 7.48
CA GLN A 44 -2.52 10.61 8.18
C GLN A 44 -1.86 11.63 7.25
N GLN A 45 -1.35 11.20 6.09
CA GLN A 45 -0.74 12.06 5.08
C GLN A 45 -1.73 12.58 4.02
N GLY A 46 -3.03 12.30 4.20
CA GLY A 46 -4.10 12.78 3.33
C GLY A 46 -4.42 11.87 2.14
N PHE A 47 -3.96 10.61 2.18
CA PHE A 47 -4.34 9.59 1.20
C PHE A 47 -5.75 9.07 1.53
N THR A 48 -6.74 9.48 0.75
CA THR A 48 -8.16 9.18 1.00
C THR A 48 -8.69 7.99 0.20
N GLU A 49 -8.08 7.71 -0.95
CA GLU A 49 -8.48 6.61 -1.82
C GLU A 49 -7.53 5.43 -1.63
N HIS A 50 -8.10 4.22 -1.72
CA HIS A 50 -7.32 2.99 -1.60
C HIS A 50 -7.96 1.93 -2.50
N PHE A 51 -7.13 1.36 -3.36
CA PHE A 51 -7.50 0.28 -4.26
C PHE A 51 -6.82 -1.01 -3.80
N SER A 52 -7.61 -2.08 -3.69
CA SER A 52 -7.08 -3.43 -3.47
C SER A 52 -7.49 -4.31 -4.63
N VAL A 53 -6.50 -4.97 -5.21
CA VAL A 53 -6.68 -5.92 -6.30
C VAL A 53 -6.07 -7.24 -5.86
N ALA A 54 -6.90 -8.28 -5.83
CA ALA A 54 -6.41 -9.65 -5.70
C ALA A 54 -6.00 -10.12 -7.09
N VAL A 55 -4.73 -10.51 -7.25
CA VAL A 55 -4.21 -11.04 -8.52
C VAL A 55 -4.40 -12.56 -8.53
N ASP A 56 -5.12 -13.04 -9.52
CA ASP A 56 -5.40 -14.43 -9.83
C ASP A 56 -5.18 -14.71 -11.34
N GLN A 57 -5.47 -15.94 -11.78
CA GLN A 57 -5.30 -16.33 -13.19
C GLN A 57 -6.31 -15.67 -14.14
N GLN A 58 -7.41 -15.12 -13.63
CA GLN A 58 -8.47 -14.50 -14.42
C GLN A 58 -8.45 -12.97 -14.31
N THR A 59 -7.38 -12.42 -13.73
CA THR A 59 -7.26 -11.00 -13.49
C THR A 59 -7.21 -10.22 -14.78
N ASP A 60 -8.13 -9.27 -14.90
CA ASP A 60 -8.18 -8.33 -16.01
C ASP A 60 -7.13 -7.22 -15.79
N TRP A 61 -5.98 -7.38 -16.44
CA TRP A 61 -4.88 -6.43 -16.38
C TRP A 61 -5.22 -5.07 -17.00
N ASP A 62 -6.11 -5.04 -17.99
CA ASP A 62 -6.54 -3.80 -18.64
C ASP A 62 -7.42 -2.97 -17.68
N ALA A 63 -8.25 -3.63 -16.87
CA ALA A 63 -9.04 -2.96 -15.83
C ALA A 63 -8.14 -2.34 -14.73
N ILE A 64 -7.10 -3.05 -14.28
CA ILE A 64 -6.11 -2.53 -13.31
C ILE A 64 -5.38 -1.33 -13.90
N TYR A 65 -4.88 -1.47 -15.13
CA TYR A 65 -4.13 -0.41 -15.80
C TYR A 65 -4.99 0.85 -16.02
N SER A 66 -6.26 0.66 -16.35
CA SER A 66 -7.24 1.75 -16.47
C SER A 66 -7.50 2.44 -15.12
N THR A 67 -7.55 1.68 -14.02
CA THR A 67 -7.73 2.23 -12.66
C THR A 67 -6.52 3.05 -12.22
N CYS A 68 -5.30 2.60 -12.52
CA CYS A 68 -4.08 3.37 -12.25
C CYS A 68 -3.93 4.62 -13.13
N GLN A 69 -4.48 4.60 -14.35
CA GLN A 69 -4.48 5.74 -15.28
C GLN A 69 -5.63 6.72 -15.06
N ALA A 70 -6.68 6.30 -14.36
CA ALA A 70 -7.72 7.18 -13.88
C ALA A 70 -7.13 8.09 -12.79
N LEU A 71 -6.32 9.06 -13.22
CA LEU A 71 -5.94 10.24 -12.46
C LEU A 71 -7.22 10.75 -11.83
N SER A 72 -7.26 10.76 -10.50
CA SER A 72 -8.36 11.34 -9.75
C SER A 72 -8.69 12.69 -10.39
N LEU A 73 -9.89 12.83 -10.96
CA LEU A 73 -10.37 14.05 -11.61
C LEU A 73 -10.37 15.25 -10.63
N PHE A 74 -10.22 14.94 -9.35
CA PHE A 74 -10.00 15.86 -8.26
C PHE A 74 -8.60 15.61 -7.72
N ALA A 75 -7.79 16.67 -7.61
CA ALA A 75 -6.41 16.62 -7.13
C ALA A 75 -6.29 16.22 -5.63
N SER A 76 -6.78 15.04 -5.29
CA SER A 76 -6.62 14.40 -3.99
C SER A 76 -5.47 13.41 -4.14
N ARG A 77 -4.49 13.48 -3.25
CA ARG A 77 -3.34 12.57 -3.26
C ARG A 77 -3.86 11.14 -3.09
N GLN A 78 -3.78 10.36 -4.17
CA GLN A 78 -4.03 8.91 -4.19
C GLN A 78 -2.81 8.14 -3.69
#